data_AF-A0A8H6RKS8-F1
#
_entry.id   AF-A0A8H6RKS8-F1
#
_cell.length_a   1.000
_cell.length_b   1.000
_cell.length_c   1.000
_cell.angle_alpha   90.00
_cell.angle_beta   90.00
_cell.angle_gamma   90.00
#
_symmetry.space_group_name_H-M   'P 1'
#
loop_
_entity.id
_entity.type
_entity.pdbx_description
1 polymer ?
#
loop_
_entity_poly.entity_id
_entity_poly.type
_entity_poly.pdbx_seq_one_letter_code
_entity_poly.pdbx_strand_id
1 'polypeptide(L)'
;MPSPRQDLDQIPQPDLRNAIDPMFHAFLAKQQNPEPILLALQLASRLSEAAFPVFHAIITQASMLKHQESEQGKSGKSLLSYPEPLLTLTRAQRNMVGGFLLFYIVANLDIVSSDEVKGSTKGMSTAEGLFEDRGTVPFRCEIAINKFNLDRLRDAYDINDLPLYLWLSLRLATVLVHELTHCVIYAAKRSEVGLSGYTYFPERSADEGFLGSAKCSEIGLELEKRLFDGLLEPLPKLGSMVYHFAGRPSFIEGPLYVHDWPNPDHMRGYEGAALPNTVREGYSIPESYEIWPVDFDHLAKLFQEDFWEGFERMSREQEIEDPLILLRFPMEKKRSISSY
;
A
#
# COMPACT_ATOMS: atom_id res chain seq x y z
N MET A 1 28.71 17.06 -15.95
CA MET A 1 29.04 15.63 -16.14
C MET A 1 27.84 14.96 -16.79
N PRO A 2 28.01 13.98 -17.69
CA PRO A 2 26.88 13.23 -18.23
C PRO A 2 26.12 12.54 -17.10
N SER A 3 24.79 12.58 -17.18
CA SER A 3 23.89 11.84 -16.28
C SER A 3 24.21 10.34 -16.32
N PRO A 4 24.28 9.66 -15.17
CA PRO A 4 24.30 8.19 -15.13
C PRO A 4 23.18 7.61 -16.00
N ARG A 5 23.54 6.62 -16.82
CA ARG A 5 22.64 5.91 -17.74
C ARG A 5 22.49 4.48 -17.26
N GLN A 6 21.25 3.98 -17.23
CA GLN A 6 20.94 2.57 -17.01
C GLN A 6 20.14 2.05 -18.19
N ASP A 7 20.67 1.04 -18.88
CA ASP A 7 19.99 0.37 -19.98
C ASP A 7 19.19 -0.83 -19.44
N LEU A 8 17.90 -0.85 -19.74
CA LEU A 8 16.93 -1.85 -19.26
C LEU A 8 16.46 -2.77 -20.38
N ASP A 9 17.21 -2.89 -21.48
CA ASP A 9 16.81 -3.67 -22.67
C ASP A 9 16.59 -5.18 -22.39
N GLN A 10 17.02 -5.67 -21.23
CA GLN A 10 16.88 -7.06 -20.80
C GLN A 10 15.70 -7.30 -19.85
N ILE A 11 14.95 -6.26 -19.43
CA ILE A 11 13.81 -6.47 -18.54
C ILE A 11 12.74 -7.31 -19.26
N PRO A 12 12.19 -8.34 -18.60
CA PRO A 12 11.16 -9.18 -19.20
C PRO A 12 9.89 -8.37 -19.46
N GLN A 13 9.15 -8.74 -20.49
CA GLN A 13 7.79 -8.25 -20.68
C GLN A 13 6.91 -8.77 -19.53
N PRO A 14 5.98 -7.98 -19.00
CA PRO A 14 5.06 -8.44 -17.95
C PRO A 14 4.20 -9.58 -18.49
N ASP A 15 4.06 -10.65 -17.71
CA ASP A 15 3.20 -11.79 -18.07
C ASP A 15 2.18 -12.15 -17.00
N LEU A 16 2.01 -11.27 -16.00
CA LEU A 16 1.00 -11.36 -14.96
C LEU A 16 -0.42 -11.49 -15.57
N ARG A 17 -1.09 -12.60 -15.24
CA ARG A 17 -2.36 -13.11 -15.79
C ARG A 17 -3.32 -13.56 -14.70
N ASN A 18 -3.00 -13.39 -13.43
CA ASN A 18 -3.94 -13.68 -12.35
C ASN A 18 -5.27 -12.93 -12.54
N ALA A 19 -6.33 -13.52 -12.00
CA ALA A 19 -7.61 -12.85 -11.92
C ALA A 19 -7.48 -11.58 -11.07
N ILE A 20 -8.15 -10.51 -11.50
CA ILE A 20 -8.30 -9.30 -10.70
C ILE A 20 -9.25 -9.63 -9.54
N ASP A 21 -8.87 -9.24 -8.33
CA ASP A 21 -9.70 -9.46 -7.14
C ASP A 21 -11.06 -8.74 -7.30
N PRO A 22 -12.19 -9.37 -6.91
CA PRO A 22 -13.51 -8.75 -6.96
C PRO A 22 -13.59 -7.33 -6.38
N MET A 23 -12.76 -6.97 -5.38
CA MET A 23 -12.74 -5.63 -4.81
C MET A 23 -12.33 -4.54 -5.81
N PHE A 24 -11.61 -4.89 -6.87
CA PHE A 24 -11.15 -3.95 -7.90
C PHE A 24 -12.03 -3.96 -9.16
N HIS A 25 -12.99 -4.88 -9.28
CA HIS A 25 -13.85 -4.98 -10.47
C HIS A 25 -14.71 -3.74 -10.71
N ALA A 26 -15.23 -3.12 -9.65
CA ALA A 26 -16.03 -1.90 -9.78
C ALA A 26 -15.20 -0.75 -10.35
N PHE A 27 -13.94 -0.62 -9.93
CA PHE A 27 -13.03 0.38 -10.48
C PHE A 27 -12.72 0.12 -11.95
N LEU A 28 -12.44 -1.13 -12.29
CA LEU A 28 -12.15 -1.56 -13.65
C LEU A 28 -13.33 -1.27 -14.59
N ALA A 29 -14.56 -1.61 -14.16
CA ALA A 29 -15.78 -1.40 -14.94
C ALA A 29 -16.10 0.08 -15.21
N LYS A 30 -15.56 1.00 -14.40
CA LYS A 30 -15.71 2.45 -14.59
C LYS A 30 -14.71 3.03 -15.61
N GLN A 31 -13.70 2.26 -16.05
CA GLN A 31 -12.72 2.75 -17.00
C GLN A 31 -13.23 2.64 -18.44
N GLN A 32 -13.05 3.71 -19.22
CA GLN A 32 -13.36 3.70 -20.66
C GLN A 32 -12.33 2.87 -21.46
N ASN A 33 -11.07 2.90 -21.03
CA ASN A 33 -9.96 2.14 -21.58
C ASN A 33 -9.26 1.44 -20.40
N PRO A 34 -9.69 0.21 -20.04
CA PRO A 34 -9.16 -0.50 -18.88
C PRO A 34 -7.73 -1.02 -19.09
N GLU A 35 -7.29 -1.26 -20.32
CA GLU A 35 -6.04 -1.93 -20.68
C GLU A 35 -4.81 -1.36 -19.94
N PRO A 36 -4.60 -0.03 -19.87
CA PRO A 36 -3.44 0.54 -19.18
C PRO A 36 -3.41 0.22 -17.68
N ILE A 37 -4.55 0.01 -17.02
CA ILE A 37 -4.57 -0.23 -15.57
C ILE A 37 -4.61 -1.71 -15.20
N LEU A 38 -4.84 -2.62 -16.15
CA LEU A 38 -5.01 -4.06 -15.88
C LEU A 38 -3.84 -4.62 -15.08
N LEU A 39 -2.61 -4.35 -15.52
CA LEU A 39 -1.41 -4.85 -14.89
C LEU A 39 -1.28 -4.40 -13.42
N ALA A 40 -1.65 -3.15 -13.14
CA ALA A 40 -1.65 -2.61 -11.78
C ALA A 40 -2.70 -3.29 -10.89
N LEU A 41 -3.89 -3.57 -11.42
CA LEU A 41 -4.94 -4.25 -10.66
C LEU A 41 -4.64 -5.73 -10.41
N GLN A 42 -4.01 -6.40 -11.38
CA GLN A 42 -3.53 -7.77 -11.21
C GLN A 42 -2.48 -7.83 -10.10
N LEU A 43 -1.51 -6.91 -10.12
CA LEU A 43 -0.50 -6.80 -9.06
C LEU A 43 -1.12 -6.42 -7.71
N ALA A 44 -2.07 -5.48 -7.67
CA ALA A 44 -2.78 -5.11 -6.46
C ALA A 44 -3.50 -6.31 -5.83
N SER A 45 -4.06 -7.20 -6.66
CA SER A 45 -4.70 -8.44 -6.20
C SER A 45 -3.69 -9.37 -5.52
N ARG A 46 -2.50 -9.54 -6.10
CA ARG A 46 -1.41 -10.33 -5.49
C ARG A 46 -0.90 -9.70 -4.19
N LEU A 47 -0.71 -8.38 -4.17
CA LEU A 47 -0.28 -7.64 -2.99
C LEU A 47 -1.33 -7.66 -1.87
N SER A 48 -2.63 -7.60 -2.20
CA SER A 48 -3.71 -7.77 -1.23
C SER A 48 -3.63 -9.13 -0.55
N GLU A 49 -3.39 -10.21 -1.31
CA GLU A 49 -3.19 -11.54 -0.73
C GLU A 49 -1.94 -11.61 0.15
N ALA A 50 -0.83 -11.01 -0.28
CA ALA A 50 0.40 -10.90 0.54
C ALA A 50 0.17 -10.09 1.83
N ALA A 51 -0.76 -9.13 1.82
CA ALA A 51 -1.16 -8.33 2.98
C ALA A 51 -2.12 -9.05 3.94
N PHE A 52 -2.61 -10.26 3.62
CA PHE A 52 -3.55 -10.98 4.49
C PHE A 52 -3.10 -11.12 5.94
N PRO A 53 -1.82 -11.34 6.30
CA PRO A 53 -1.45 -11.42 7.70
C PRO A 53 -1.64 -10.10 8.47
N VAL A 54 -1.46 -8.96 7.79
CA VAL A 54 -1.77 -7.63 8.35
C VAL A 54 -3.27 -7.48 8.52
N PHE A 55 -4.06 -7.80 7.48
CA PHE A 55 -5.52 -7.75 7.58
C PHE A 55 -6.06 -8.68 8.66
N HIS A 56 -5.50 -9.87 8.81
CA HIS A 56 -5.85 -10.81 9.88
C HIS A 56 -5.63 -10.17 11.25
N ALA A 57 -4.46 -9.58 11.51
CA ALA A 57 -4.16 -8.91 12.77
C ALA A 57 -5.19 -7.80 13.10
N ILE A 58 -5.57 -7.02 12.09
CA ILE A 58 -6.57 -5.95 12.22
C ILE A 58 -7.96 -6.53 12.53
N ILE A 59 -8.41 -7.51 11.73
CA ILE A 59 -9.75 -8.11 11.83
C ILE A 59 -9.93 -8.87 13.15
N THR A 60 -8.95 -9.66 13.59
CA THR A 60 -9.09 -10.44 14.82
C THR A 60 -9.08 -9.58 16.06
N GLN A 61 -8.34 -8.47 16.05
CA GLN A 61 -8.22 -7.60 17.22
C GLN A 61 -9.39 -6.66 17.37
N ALA A 62 -10.10 -6.35 16.27
CA ALA A 62 -11.33 -5.57 16.35
C ALA A 62 -12.25 -6.14 17.45
N SER A 63 -12.38 -7.48 17.53
CA SER A 63 -13.24 -8.21 18.49
C SER A 63 -12.98 -7.93 19.97
N MET A 64 -11.84 -7.31 20.28
CA MET A 64 -11.36 -7.03 21.63
C MET A 64 -11.38 -5.53 21.98
N LEU A 65 -11.86 -4.66 21.09
CA LEU A 65 -11.85 -3.19 21.26
C LEU A 65 -12.64 -2.69 22.49
N LYS A 66 -13.55 -3.50 23.06
CA LYS A 66 -14.28 -3.14 24.29
C LYS A 66 -13.41 -3.15 25.56
N HIS A 67 -12.22 -3.73 25.52
CA HIS A 67 -11.36 -3.94 26.71
C HIS A 67 -9.88 -3.60 26.50
N GLN A 68 -9.50 -3.02 25.38
CA GLN A 68 -8.08 -2.82 25.09
C GLN A 68 -7.43 -1.68 25.87
N GLU A 69 -6.20 -1.96 26.30
CA GLU A 69 -5.21 -0.98 26.73
C GLU A 69 -4.90 -0.07 25.54
N SER A 70 -5.30 1.18 25.66
CA SER A 70 -4.83 2.21 24.76
C SER A 70 -3.33 2.40 24.93
N GLU A 71 -2.57 2.35 23.84
CA GLU A 71 -1.20 2.85 23.88
C GLU A 71 -1.21 4.37 23.76
N GLN A 72 -0.41 5.03 24.60
CA GLN A 72 -0.25 6.47 24.52
C GLN A 72 0.68 6.80 23.35
N GLY A 73 0.16 7.56 22.38
CA GLY A 73 1.02 8.26 21.44
C GLY A 73 1.70 9.45 22.12
N LYS A 74 2.79 9.96 21.54
CA LYS A 74 3.48 11.17 22.08
C LYS A 74 2.57 12.38 22.28
N SER A 75 1.44 12.45 21.59
CA SER A 75 0.44 13.50 21.75
C SER A 75 -0.49 13.30 22.95
N GLY A 76 -0.29 12.26 23.77
CA GLY A 76 -1.19 11.84 24.84
C GLY A 76 -2.51 11.25 24.34
N LYS A 77 -2.66 11.05 23.02
CA LYS A 77 -3.83 10.39 22.43
C LYS A 77 -3.70 8.89 22.62
N SER A 78 -4.76 8.30 23.16
CA SER A 78 -4.95 6.86 23.20
C SER A 78 -5.23 6.38 21.78
N LEU A 79 -4.36 5.52 21.25
CA LEU A 79 -4.55 4.89 19.94
C LEU A 79 -4.75 3.39 20.10
N LEU A 80 -5.35 2.78 19.09
CA LEU A 80 -5.51 1.34 19.03
C LEU A 80 -4.16 0.67 18.84
N SER A 81 -3.99 -0.49 19.46
CA SER A 81 -2.83 -1.36 19.26
C SER A 81 -3.30 -2.70 18.70
N TYR A 82 -2.83 -3.02 17.51
CA TYR A 82 -3.07 -4.30 16.83
C TYR A 82 -1.90 -5.23 17.13
N PRO A 83 -2.10 -6.56 17.18
CA PRO A 83 -1.02 -7.50 17.40
C PRO A 83 -0.03 -7.48 16.23
N GLU A 84 1.17 -8.00 16.49
CA GLU A 84 2.15 -8.25 15.43
C GLU A 84 1.56 -9.24 14.41
N PRO A 85 1.54 -8.88 13.10
CA PRO A 85 1.08 -9.79 12.05
C PRO A 85 1.82 -11.12 12.09
N LEU A 86 1.08 -12.20 11.85
CA LEU A 86 1.70 -13.52 11.66
C LEU A 86 2.55 -13.51 10.38
N LEU A 87 3.64 -14.24 10.36
CA LEU A 87 4.45 -14.36 9.13
C LEU A 87 3.72 -15.20 8.07
N THR A 88 2.99 -16.22 8.49
CA THR A 88 2.15 -17.05 7.64
C THR A 88 0.78 -17.28 8.28
N LEU A 89 -0.24 -17.45 7.44
CA LEU A 89 -1.60 -17.77 7.87
C LEU A 89 -1.96 -19.20 7.49
N THR A 90 -2.65 -19.90 8.38
CA THR A 90 -3.30 -21.17 8.05
C THR A 90 -4.40 -20.96 7.00
N ARG A 91 -4.81 -22.04 6.32
CA ARG A 91 -5.91 -21.99 5.34
C ARG A 91 -7.20 -21.42 5.94
N ALA A 92 -7.52 -21.77 7.18
CA ALA A 92 -8.72 -21.27 7.86
C ALA A 92 -8.65 -19.75 8.10
N GLN A 93 -7.49 -19.23 8.52
CA GLN A 93 -7.29 -17.80 8.71
C GLN A 93 -7.34 -17.03 7.38
N ARG A 94 -6.72 -17.56 6.32
CA ARG A 94 -6.83 -16.98 4.97
C ARG A 94 -8.28 -16.91 4.49
N ASN A 95 -9.03 -18.00 4.68
CA ASN A 95 -10.46 -18.03 4.33
C ASN A 95 -11.27 -17.01 5.14
N MET A 96 -10.93 -16.82 6.42
CA MET A 96 -11.57 -15.79 7.27
C MET A 96 -11.30 -14.38 6.74
N VAL A 97 -10.05 -14.04 6.42
CA VAL A 97 -9.70 -12.74 5.82
C VAL A 97 -10.41 -12.54 4.48
N GLY A 98 -10.32 -13.52 3.56
CA GLY A 98 -10.97 -13.44 2.26
C GLY A 98 -12.50 -13.31 2.37
N GLY A 99 -13.12 -14.04 3.30
CA GLY A 99 -14.54 -13.90 3.61
C GLY A 99 -14.87 -12.49 4.13
N PHE A 100 -14.05 -11.95 5.04
CA PHE A 100 -14.23 -10.60 5.55
C PHE A 100 -14.16 -9.55 4.43
N LEU A 101 -13.14 -9.62 3.57
CA LEU A 101 -13.00 -8.71 2.43
C LEU A 101 -14.20 -8.81 1.48
N LEU A 102 -14.65 -10.02 1.17
CA LEU A 102 -15.80 -10.23 0.29
C LEU A 102 -17.10 -9.67 0.88
N PHE A 103 -17.38 -9.93 2.16
CA PHE A 103 -18.66 -9.55 2.78
C PHE A 103 -18.71 -8.09 3.23
N TYR A 104 -17.60 -7.54 3.73
CA TYR A 104 -17.57 -6.20 4.31
C TYR A 104 -16.97 -5.16 3.38
N ILE A 105 -16.02 -5.52 2.52
CA ILE A 105 -15.32 -4.55 1.66
C ILE A 105 -15.92 -4.54 0.24
N VAL A 106 -15.99 -5.66 -0.47
CA VAL A 106 -16.35 -5.67 -1.91
C VAL A 106 -17.68 -4.98 -2.21
N ALA A 107 -18.70 -5.17 -1.38
CA ALA A 107 -20.01 -4.55 -1.56
C ALA A 107 -20.06 -3.06 -1.19
N ASN A 108 -19.09 -2.59 -0.40
CA ASN A 108 -19.10 -1.27 0.23
C ASN A 108 -17.92 -0.38 -0.19
N LEU A 109 -16.99 -0.93 -0.99
CA LEU A 109 -15.84 -0.22 -1.50
C LEU A 109 -16.19 0.46 -2.82
N ASP A 110 -15.91 1.74 -2.89
CA ASP A 110 -15.78 2.44 -4.16
C ASP A 110 -14.34 2.90 -4.38
N ILE A 111 -13.92 2.96 -5.63
CA ILE A 111 -12.64 3.51 -6.03
C ILE A 111 -12.91 4.52 -7.13
N VAL A 112 -12.42 5.74 -6.93
CA VAL A 112 -12.69 6.87 -7.81
C VAL A 112 -11.37 7.51 -8.23
N SER A 113 -11.34 8.03 -9.46
CA SER A 113 -10.28 8.93 -9.88
C SER A 113 -10.71 10.35 -9.53
N SER A 114 -9.88 11.07 -8.76
CA SER A 114 -10.23 12.39 -8.24
C SER A 114 -9.15 13.44 -8.52
N ASP A 115 -9.60 14.62 -8.93
CA ASP A 115 -8.79 15.85 -9.02
C ASP A 115 -8.63 16.55 -7.65
N GLU A 116 -9.39 16.12 -6.64
CA GLU A 116 -9.34 16.67 -5.30
C GLU A 116 -8.14 16.13 -4.50
N VAL A 117 -7.61 14.96 -4.89
CA VAL A 117 -6.33 14.46 -4.39
C VAL A 117 -5.21 15.27 -5.03
N LYS A 118 -4.91 16.42 -4.42
CA LYS A 118 -3.92 17.39 -4.91
C LYS A 118 -2.54 17.15 -4.29
N GLY A 119 -1.51 17.67 -4.97
CA GLY A 119 -0.14 17.69 -4.47
C GLY A 119 0.58 16.34 -4.59
N SER A 120 1.45 16.02 -3.63
CA SER A 120 2.22 14.77 -3.59
C SER A 120 1.41 13.56 -3.12
N THR A 121 0.16 13.77 -2.68
CA THR A 121 -0.74 12.71 -2.22
C THR A 121 -1.11 11.82 -3.39
N LYS A 122 -0.85 10.51 -3.26
CA LYS A 122 -1.00 9.53 -4.34
C LYS A 122 -2.38 8.88 -4.35
N GLY A 123 -2.94 8.68 -3.16
CA GLY A 123 -4.30 8.21 -2.92
C GLY A 123 -4.78 8.71 -1.57
N MET A 124 -6.07 8.52 -1.30
CA MET A 124 -6.69 8.80 -0.01
C MET A 124 -7.89 7.88 0.16
N SER A 125 -8.03 7.28 1.32
CA SER A 125 -9.23 6.54 1.71
C SER A 125 -10.11 7.39 2.62
N THR A 126 -11.40 7.20 2.47
CA THR A 126 -12.42 7.78 3.37
C THR A 126 -13.46 6.72 3.68
N ALA A 127 -14.13 6.85 4.81
CA ALA A 127 -15.29 6.01 5.13
C ALA A 127 -16.44 6.85 5.63
N GLU A 128 -17.62 6.63 5.06
CA GLU A 128 -18.85 7.31 5.43
C GLU A 128 -19.83 6.34 6.09
N GLY A 129 -20.53 6.81 7.12
CA GLY A 129 -21.74 6.16 7.63
C GLY A 129 -22.84 6.21 6.59
N LEU A 130 -23.37 5.06 6.19
CA LEU A 130 -24.58 5.05 5.35
C LEU A 130 -25.80 5.13 6.27
N PHE A 131 -26.66 6.13 6.02
CA PHE A 131 -27.95 6.27 6.70
C PHE A 131 -28.97 5.23 6.22
N GLU A 132 -28.79 4.71 5.01
CA GLU A 132 -29.66 3.69 4.43
C GLU A 132 -29.16 2.29 4.77
N ASP A 133 -30.01 1.51 5.43
CA ASP A 133 -29.81 0.08 5.69
C ASP A 133 -29.93 -0.69 4.35
N ARG A 134 -28.85 -0.70 3.57
CA ARG A 134 -28.74 -1.44 2.30
C ARG A 134 -28.33 -2.90 2.49
N GLY A 135 -28.34 -3.40 3.73
CA GLY A 135 -27.89 -4.74 4.10
C GLY A 135 -27.03 -4.73 5.38
N THR A 136 -26.37 -5.85 5.66
CA THR A 136 -25.70 -6.19 6.94
C THR A 136 -24.63 -5.22 7.46
N VAL A 137 -24.28 -4.14 6.75
CA VAL A 137 -23.15 -3.28 7.10
C VAL A 137 -23.43 -1.79 6.74
N PRO A 138 -23.49 -0.86 7.70
CA PRO A 138 -23.89 0.54 7.46
C PRO A 138 -22.69 1.45 7.13
N PHE A 139 -21.81 1.03 6.21
CA PHE A 139 -20.69 1.87 5.79
C PHE A 139 -20.38 1.77 4.31
N ARG A 140 -19.81 2.84 3.77
CA ARG A 140 -19.14 2.86 2.47
C ARG A 140 -17.71 3.34 2.68
N CYS A 141 -16.77 2.63 2.10
CA CYS A 141 -15.39 3.10 1.98
C CYS A 141 -15.18 3.60 0.56
N GLU A 142 -14.45 4.70 0.41
CA GLU A 142 -14.04 5.22 -0.89
C GLU A 142 -12.53 5.39 -0.92
N ILE A 143 -11.88 4.81 -1.92
CA ILE A 143 -10.48 5.06 -2.25
C ILE A 143 -10.44 6.06 -3.42
N ALA A 144 -10.01 7.28 -3.14
CA ALA A 144 -9.74 8.29 -4.14
C ALA A 144 -8.29 8.17 -4.62
N ILE A 145 -8.11 7.91 -5.92
CA ILE A 145 -6.81 7.86 -6.59
C ILE A 145 -6.56 9.18 -7.33
N ASN A 146 -5.36 9.72 -7.18
CA ASN A 146 -4.95 10.93 -7.89
C ASN A 146 -5.04 10.73 -9.42
N LYS A 147 -5.89 11.53 -10.06
CA LYS A 147 -6.13 11.46 -11.52
C LYS A 147 -4.85 11.65 -12.33
N PHE A 148 -3.98 12.57 -11.94
CA PHE A 148 -2.73 12.83 -12.65
C PHE A 148 -1.84 11.60 -12.72
N ASN A 149 -1.76 10.80 -11.64
CA ASN A 149 -0.98 9.56 -11.65
C ASN A 149 -1.59 8.49 -12.57
N LEU A 150 -2.92 8.41 -12.65
CA LEU A 150 -3.61 7.51 -13.58
C LEU A 150 -3.40 7.93 -15.03
N ASP A 151 -3.45 9.22 -15.32
CA ASP A 151 -3.21 9.74 -16.67
C ASP A 151 -1.76 9.50 -17.09
N ARG A 152 -0.77 9.72 -16.20
CA ARG A 152 0.63 9.35 -16.47
C ARG A 152 0.83 7.87 -16.77
N LEU A 153 0.11 6.99 -16.07
CA LEU A 153 0.17 5.55 -16.33
C LEU A 153 -0.34 5.22 -17.74
N ARG A 154 -1.46 5.85 -18.15
CA ARG A 154 -2.01 5.69 -19.50
C ARG A 154 -1.05 6.21 -20.56
N ASP A 155 -0.48 7.39 -20.35
CA ASP A 155 0.50 7.97 -21.27
C ASP A 155 1.72 7.05 -21.44
N ALA A 156 2.24 6.48 -20.34
CA ALA A 156 3.37 5.54 -20.39
C ALA A 156 3.04 4.27 -21.19
N TYR A 157 1.82 3.75 -21.04
CA TYR A 157 1.31 2.63 -21.83
C TYR A 157 1.21 2.99 -23.32
N ASP A 158 0.56 4.11 -23.65
CA ASP A 158 0.31 4.53 -25.03
C ASP A 158 1.61 4.80 -25.82
N ILE A 159 2.63 5.37 -25.16
CA ILE A 159 3.94 5.63 -25.79
C ILE A 159 4.89 4.43 -25.75
N ASN A 160 4.47 3.29 -25.19
CA ASN A 160 5.27 2.08 -25.01
C ASN A 160 6.57 2.30 -24.21
N ASP A 161 6.51 3.13 -23.16
CA ASP A 161 7.60 3.30 -22.19
C ASP A 161 7.49 2.23 -21.10
N LEU A 162 7.97 1.02 -21.40
CA LEU A 162 7.82 -0.13 -20.51
C LEU A 162 8.37 0.11 -19.08
N PRO A 163 9.58 0.65 -18.86
CA PRO A 163 10.07 0.90 -17.51
C PRO A 163 9.16 1.84 -16.71
N LEU A 164 8.71 2.93 -17.32
CA LEU A 164 7.80 3.85 -16.66
C LEU A 164 6.44 3.21 -16.38
N TYR A 165 5.93 2.43 -17.35
CA TYR A 165 4.69 1.70 -17.21
C TYR A 165 4.72 0.74 -16.00
N LEU A 166 5.76 -0.10 -15.90
CA LEU A 166 5.93 -1.02 -14.76
C LEU A 166 6.05 -0.27 -13.43
N TRP A 167 6.83 0.81 -13.39
CA TRP A 167 6.97 1.63 -12.19
C TRP A 167 5.62 2.23 -11.75
N LEU A 168 4.89 2.86 -12.67
CA LEU A 168 3.59 3.47 -12.37
C LEU A 168 2.54 2.41 -12.00
N SER A 169 2.58 1.22 -12.62
CA SER A 169 1.71 0.10 -12.25
C SER A 169 1.98 -0.38 -10.82
N LEU A 170 3.25 -0.54 -10.43
CA LEU A 170 3.63 -0.90 -9.06
C LEU A 170 3.15 0.17 -8.08
N ARG A 171 3.40 1.45 -8.39
CA ARG A 171 2.97 2.59 -7.57
C ARG A 171 1.46 2.62 -7.36
N LEU A 172 0.67 2.38 -8.41
CA LEU A 172 -0.79 2.32 -8.29
C LEU A 172 -1.22 1.11 -7.45
N ALA A 173 -0.64 -0.07 -7.69
CA ALA A 173 -0.94 -1.28 -6.93
C ALA A 173 -0.66 -1.10 -5.42
N THR A 174 0.51 -0.53 -5.08
CA THR A 174 0.87 -0.22 -3.70
C THR A 174 -0.12 0.75 -3.06
N VAL A 175 -0.49 1.83 -3.75
CA VAL A 175 -1.49 2.79 -3.24
C VAL A 175 -2.84 2.14 -3.02
N LEU A 176 -3.32 1.30 -3.93
CA LEU A 176 -4.60 0.61 -3.77
C LEU A 176 -4.62 -0.26 -2.51
N VAL A 177 -3.55 -1.02 -2.26
CA VAL A 177 -3.46 -1.92 -1.10
C VAL A 177 -3.24 -1.12 0.20
N HIS A 178 -2.46 -0.04 0.14
CA HIS A 178 -2.32 0.91 1.24
C HIS A 178 -3.69 1.42 1.68
N GLU A 179 -4.47 2.01 0.76
CA GLU A 179 -5.77 2.60 1.08
C GLU A 179 -6.83 1.53 1.42
N LEU A 180 -6.71 0.34 0.86
CA LEU A 180 -7.51 -0.82 1.27
C LEU A 180 -7.28 -1.18 2.73
N THR A 181 -6.06 -1.01 3.26
CA THR A 181 -5.75 -1.29 4.66
C THR A 181 -6.56 -0.41 5.60
N HIS A 182 -6.66 0.87 5.28
CA HIS A 182 -7.54 1.81 5.98
C HIS A 182 -9.01 1.39 5.89
N CYS A 183 -9.46 0.94 4.71
CA CYS A 183 -10.81 0.40 4.53
C CYS A 183 -11.07 -0.83 5.42
N VAL A 184 -10.09 -1.73 5.58
CA VAL A 184 -10.19 -2.89 6.47
C VAL A 184 -10.29 -2.46 7.93
N ILE A 185 -9.53 -1.44 8.35
CA ILE A 185 -9.62 -0.88 9.71
C ILE A 185 -11.04 -0.34 9.96
N TYR A 186 -11.57 0.47 9.05
CA TYR A 186 -12.93 1.01 9.17
C TYR A 186 -13.98 -0.08 9.25
N ALA A 187 -13.86 -1.10 8.39
CA ALA A 187 -14.76 -2.23 8.37
C ALA A 187 -14.73 -3.02 9.68
N ALA A 188 -13.52 -3.32 10.16
CA ALA A 188 -13.32 -4.15 11.34
C ALA A 188 -13.88 -3.44 12.58
N LYS A 189 -13.67 -2.13 12.74
CA LYS A 189 -14.29 -1.36 13.83
C LYS A 189 -15.82 -1.35 13.77
N ARG A 190 -16.40 -1.31 12.58
CA ARG A 190 -17.86 -1.24 12.42
C ARG A 190 -18.57 -2.58 12.58
N SER A 191 -17.91 -3.71 12.31
CA SER A 191 -18.47 -5.04 12.61
C SER A 191 -18.65 -5.28 14.13
N GLU A 192 -17.91 -4.56 14.97
CA GLU A 192 -17.87 -4.70 16.43
C GLU A 192 -19.00 -4.02 17.18
N VAL A 193 -19.30 -2.78 16.78
CA VAL A 193 -20.16 -1.88 17.53
C VAL A 193 -21.62 -2.37 17.53
N GLY A 194 -21.94 -3.31 16.61
CA GLY A 194 -23.29 -3.77 16.40
C GLY A 194 -24.15 -2.67 15.79
N LEU A 195 -25.15 -3.06 15.01
CA LEU A 195 -26.14 -2.15 14.41
C LEU A 195 -26.97 -1.36 15.46
N SER A 196 -26.76 -1.61 16.76
CA SER A 196 -27.53 -1.03 17.86
C SER A 196 -26.90 0.27 18.38
N GLY A 197 -26.85 1.28 17.52
CA GLY A 197 -26.40 2.60 17.93
C GLY A 197 -25.85 3.38 16.77
N TYR A 198 -26.74 4.11 16.08
CA TYR A 198 -26.43 5.13 15.08
C TYR A 198 -25.68 6.31 15.71
N THR A 199 -24.56 6.09 16.38
CA THR A 199 -23.62 7.16 16.66
C THR A 199 -22.84 7.38 15.39
N TYR A 200 -23.36 8.32 14.59
CA TYR A 200 -22.61 9.07 13.60
C TYR A 200 -21.24 9.42 14.21
N PHE A 201 -20.18 8.74 13.78
CA PHE A 201 -18.81 9.15 14.12
C PHE A 201 -18.53 10.36 13.22
N PRO A 202 -18.56 11.60 13.75
CA PRO A 202 -18.45 12.81 12.94
C PRO A 202 -17.02 13.05 12.45
N GLU A 203 -16.06 12.23 12.90
CA GLU A 203 -14.66 12.55 12.75
C GLU A 203 -14.08 11.85 11.53
N ARG A 204 -13.80 12.66 10.51
CA ARG A 204 -12.97 12.34 9.33
C ARG A 204 -11.52 11.99 9.69
N SER A 205 -11.20 11.74 10.96
CA SER A 205 -9.89 11.22 11.32
C SER A 205 -9.89 9.73 11.05
N ALA A 206 -9.07 9.31 10.10
CA ALA A 206 -8.56 7.95 10.11
C ALA A 206 -8.03 7.69 11.52
N ASP A 207 -8.78 6.93 12.32
CA ASP A 207 -8.32 6.47 13.61
C ASP A 207 -7.28 5.38 13.32
N GLU A 208 -6.07 5.87 13.04
CA GLU A 208 -4.83 5.13 12.92
C GLU A 208 -4.56 4.30 14.19
N GLY A 209 -3.63 3.36 14.10
CA GLY A 209 -3.23 2.55 15.24
C GLY A 209 -1.85 1.96 15.08
N PHE A 210 -1.30 1.45 16.17
CA PHE A 210 -0.01 0.81 16.12
C PHE A 210 -0.16 -0.66 15.73
N LEU A 211 0.50 -1.09 14.66
CA LEU A 211 0.54 -2.50 14.26
C LEU A 211 1.74 -3.21 14.89
N GLY A 212 1.52 -4.10 15.85
CA GLY A 212 2.55 -4.86 16.53
C GLY A 212 3.61 -3.96 17.15
N SER A 213 4.84 -4.04 16.66
CA SER A 213 5.99 -3.25 17.11
C SER A 213 6.22 -1.93 16.32
N ALA A 214 5.30 -1.56 15.43
CA ALA A 214 5.37 -0.37 14.58
C ALA A 214 5.67 0.91 15.37
N LYS A 215 6.51 1.78 14.80
CA LYS A 215 6.96 3.02 15.46
C LYS A 215 6.03 4.20 15.24
N CYS A 216 5.21 4.13 14.20
CA CYS A 216 4.23 5.13 13.82
C CYS A 216 2.86 4.48 13.65
N SER A 217 1.81 5.28 13.75
CA SER A 217 0.43 4.79 13.71
C SER A 217 -0.13 4.63 12.30
N GLU A 218 0.52 5.18 11.28
CA GLU A 218 0.09 5.04 9.88
C GLU A 218 0.26 3.59 9.41
N ILE A 219 -0.84 2.83 9.39
CA ILE A 219 -0.81 1.38 9.15
C ILE A 219 -0.57 1.07 7.66
N GLY A 220 -0.99 1.94 6.74
CA GLY A 220 -0.73 1.76 5.31
C GLY A 220 0.77 1.78 5.00
N LEU A 221 1.52 2.72 5.58
CA LEU A 221 2.97 2.82 5.45
C LEU A 221 3.70 1.69 6.20
N GLU A 222 3.18 1.24 7.34
CA GLU A 222 3.69 0.04 8.00
C GLU A 222 3.47 -1.22 7.17
N LEU A 223 2.34 -1.33 6.45
CA LEU A 223 2.12 -2.40 5.47
C LEU A 223 3.14 -2.31 4.33
N GLU A 224 3.32 -1.14 3.72
CA GLU A 224 4.31 -0.94 2.66
C GLU A 224 5.71 -1.35 3.12
N LYS A 225 6.11 -0.92 4.31
CA LYS A 225 7.37 -1.34 4.94
C LYS A 225 7.48 -2.86 5.02
N ARG A 226 6.44 -3.57 5.44
CA ARG A 226 6.50 -5.04 5.57
C ARG A 226 6.60 -5.74 4.23
N LEU A 227 5.89 -5.24 3.22
CA LEU A 227 5.90 -5.78 1.87
C LEU A 227 7.26 -5.56 1.20
N PHE A 228 7.81 -4.35 1.26
CA PHE A 228 8.96 -3.95 0.43
C PHE A 228 10.26 -3.68 1.21
N ASP A 229 10.23 -3.83 2.53
CA ASP A 229 11.26 -3.40 3.49
C ASP A 229 11.43 -1.88 3.58
N GLY A 230 10.47 -1.10 3.09
CA GLY A 230 10.46 0.35 3.13
C GLY A 230 9.43 0.97 2.19
N LEU A 231 9.59 2.26 1.89
CA LEU A 231 8.68 3.03 1.03
C LEU A 231 9.29 3.26 -0.35
N LEU A 232 8.54 2.94 -1.41
CA LEU A 232 9.00 3.05 -2.79
C LEU A 232 8.74 4.46 -3.35
N GLU A 233 9.78 5.28 -3.48
CA GLU A 233 9.66 6.65 -3.96
C GLU A 233 10.81 7.09 -4.90
N PRO A 234 10.54 8.05 -5.81
CA PRO A 234 11.60 8.68 -6.59
C PRO A 234 12.32 9.76 -5.77
N LEU A 235 13.65 9.87 -5.91
CA LEU A 235 14.45 10.96 -5.33
C LEU A 235 15.12 11.80 -6.41
N PRO A 236 14.36 12.66 -7.12
CA PRO A 236 14.90 13.47 -8.22
C PRO A 236 16.00 14.45 -7.77
N LYS A 237 16.04 14.81 -6.49
CA LYS A 237 17.05 15.70 -5.91
C LYS A 237 18.44 15.07 -5.79
N LEU A 238 18.56 13.73 -5.80
CA LEU A 238 19.83 13.02 -5.61
C LEU A 238 20.62 12.77 -6.89
N GLY A 239 20.10 13.22 -8.03
CA GLY A 239 20.82 13.18 -9.29
C GLY A 239 19.89 12.97 -10.48
N SER A 240 20.47 13.14 -11.67
CA SER A 240 19.82 12.86 -12.94
C SER A 240 20.19 11.45 -13.39
N MET A 241 19.39 10.44 -13.01
CA MET A 241 19.45 9.11 -13.63
C MET A 241 18.54 9.11 -14.86
N VAL A 242 19.02 8.57 -15.97
CA VAL A 242 18.19 8.38 -17.17
C VAL A 242 18.14 6.90 -17.53
N TYR A 243 16.96 6.32 -17.36
CA TYR A 243 16.67 4.94 -17.76
C TYR A 243 16.44 4.89 -19.27
N HIS A 244 16.89 3.82 -19.91
CA HIS A 244 16.68 3.58 -21.34
C HIS A 244 16.07 2.21 -21.57
N PHE A 245 15.19 2.11 -22.56
CA PHE A 245 14.60 0.85 -23.00
C PHE A 245 14.37 0.88 -24.51
N ALA A 246 14.74 -0.20 -25.19
CA ALA A 246 14.73 -0.33 -26.64
C ALA A 246 15.42 0.86 -27.35
N GLY A 247 16.54 1.32 -26.79
CA GLY A 247 17.32 2.44 -27.33
C GLY A 247 16.67 3.83 -27.17
N ARG A 248 15.57 3.96 -26.41
CA ARG A 248 14.89 5.23 -26.12
C ARG A 248 14.97 5.59 -24.64
N PRO A 249 15.08 6.87 -24.27
CA PRO A 249 15.01 7.27 -22.87
C PRO A 249 13.58 7.06 -22.33
N SER A 250 13.49 6.56 -21.11
CA SER A 250 12.26 6.48 -20.33
C SER A 250 12.01 7.79 -19.58
N PHE A 251 10.74 8.12 -19.33
CA PHE A 251 10.31 9.33 -18.62
C PHE A 251 10.24 9.16 -17.09
N ILE A 252 10.93 8.16 -16.52
CA ILE A 252 11.09 8.04 -15.07
C ILE A 252 11.86 9.26 -14.53
N GLU A 253 11.27 9.95 -13.56
CA GLU A 253 11.79 11.19 -12.99
C GLU A 253 12.85 10.91 -11.92
N GLY A 254 14.08 10.69 -12.36
CA GLY A 254 15.24 10.52 -11.49
C GLY A 254 15.35 9.11 -10.89
N PRO A 255 16.37 8.89 -10.04
CA PRO A 255 16.65 7.58 -9.47
C PRO A 255 15.54 7.14 -8.51
N LEU A 256 15.15 5.86 -8.63
CA LEU A 256 14.19 5.21 -7.75
C LEU A 256 14.87 4.60 -6.53
N TYR A 257 14.28 4.79 -5.35
CA TYR A 257 14.79 4.27 -4.09
C TYR A 257 13.69 3.64 -3.24
N VAL A 258 14.12 2.75 -2.36
CA VAL A 258 13.36 2.36 -1.18
C VAL A 258 13.88 3.19 0.00
N HIS A 259 12.95 3.76 0.76
CA HIS A 259 13.23 4.58 1.92
C HIS A 259 12.89 3.82 3.18
N ASP A 260 13.72 3.95 4.21
CA ASP A 260 13.37 3.43 5.53
C ASP A 260 12.06 4.06 6.05
N TRP A 261 11.35 3.30 6.88
CA TRP A 261 10.12 3.74 7.57
C TRP A 261 10.19 3.42 9.07
N PRO A 262 9.92 4.39 9.95
CA PRO A 262 9.59 5.78 9.66
C PRO A 262 10.79 6.63 9.22
N ASN A 263 10.56 7.64 8.38
CA ASN A 263 11.56 8.65 8.05
C ASN A 263 11.06 10.08 8.32
N PRO A 264 11.95 11.00 8.71
CA PRO A 264 11.60 12.37 9.10
C PRO A 264 10.90 13.18 8.01
N ASP A 265 11.23 12.97 6.72
CA ASP A 265 10.62 13.72 5.63
C ASP A 265 9.12 13.42 5.50
N HIS A 266 8.75 12.14 5.57
CA HIS A 266 7.34 11.73 5.56
C HIS A 266 6.62 12.22 6.81
N MET A 267 7.23 12.06 7.98
CA MET A 267 6.62 12.48 9.25
C MET A 267 6.32 13.98 9.25
N ARG A 268 7.26 14.82 8.78
CA ARG A 268 7.02 16.26 8.60
C ARG A 268 5.94 16.56 7.57
N GLY A 269 5.85 15.75 6.51
CA GLY A 269 4.78 15.84 5.51
C GLY A 269 3.39 15.65 6.15
N TYR A 270 3.24 14.62 6.98
CA TYR A 270 1.99 14.37 7.72
C TYR A 270 1.67 15.49 8.72
N GLU A 271 2.67 15.94 9.50
CA GLU A 271 2.50 17.05 10.44
C GLU A 271 2.09 18.35 9.73
N GLY A 272 2.76 18.69 8.63
CA GLY A 272 2.48 19.89 7.83
C GLY A 272 1.12 19.86 7.13
N ALA A 273 0.63 18.67 6.78
CA ALA A 273 -0.70 18.47 6.19
C ALA A 273 -1.81 18.26 7.24
N ALA A 274 -1.48 18.29 8.54
CA ALA A 274 -2.37 17.95 9.64
C ALA A 274 -3.06 16.58 9.47
N LEU A 275 -2.37 15.63 8.84
CA LEU A 275 -2.87 14.28 8.64
C LEU A 275 -2.67 13.44 9.91
N PRO A 276 -3.59 12.52 10.24
CA PRO A 276 -3.44 11.62 11.39
C PRO A 276 -2.20 10.75 11.22
N ASN A 277 -1.18 10.98 12.04
CA ASN A 277 -0.06 10.06 12.23
C ASN A 277 0.62 10.39 13.56
N THR A 278 0.85 9.38 14.38
CA THR A 278 1.40 9.54 15.72
C THR A 278 2.59 8.63 15.91
N VAL A 279 3.63 9.16 16.54
CA VAL A 279 4.81 8.40 16.94
C VAL A 279 4.55 7.69 18.27
N ARG A 280 4.94 6.42 18.36
CA ARG A 280 4.83 5.63 19.59
C ARG A 280 5.62 6.28 20.73
N GLU A 281 5.07 6.23 21.94
CA GLU A 281 5.79 6.67 23.13
C GLU A 281 7.17 6.01 23.24
N GLY A 282 8.17 6.79 23.68
CA GLY A 282 9.56 6.34 23.79
C GLY A 282 10.35 6.26 22.48
N TYR A 283 9.71 6.34 21.31
CA TYR A 283 10.42 6.36 20.02
C TYR A 283 10.66 7.78 19.52
N SER A 284 11.88 8.11 19.12
CA SER A 284 12.21 9.38 18.47
C SER A 284 12.59 9.13 17.03
N ILE A 285 11.93 9.86 16.11
CA ILE A 285 12.25 9.77 14.69
C ILE A 285 13.68 10.27 14.49
N PRO A 286 14.56 9.46 13.86
CA PRO A 286 15.92 9.88 13.58
C PRO A 286 15.97 11.09 12.64
N GLU A 287 17.02 11.93 12.78
CA GLU A 287 17.25 13.06 11.87
C GLU A 287 17.77 12.63 10.49
N SER A 288 18.25 11.40 10.38
CA SER A 288 18.68 10.78 9.13
C SER A 288 18.01 9.42 8.93
N TYR A 289 17.88 9.00 7.67
CA TYR A 289 17.28 7.72 7.31
C TYR A 289 18.08 7.05 6.21
N GLU A 290 17.87 5.74 6.05
CA GLU A 290 18.53 4.95 5.01
C GLU A 290 17.69 4.93 3.73
N ILE A 291 18.39 4.93 2.61
CA ILE A 291 17.83 4.64 1.30
C ILE A 291 18.67 3.61 0.57
N TRP A 292 18.06 2.79 -0.28
CA TRP A 292 18.76 1.88 -1.19
C TRP A 292 18.09 1.86 -2.56
N PRO A 293 18.87 1.73 -3.64
CA PRO A 293 18.34 1.84 -5.00
C PRO A 293 17.33 0.72 -5.27
N VAL A 294 16.27 1.04 -6.01
CA VAL A 294 15.36 0.03 -6.55
C VAL A 294 16.09 -0.74 -7.64
N ASP A 295 16.19 -2.05 -7.46
CA ASP A 295 16.61 -2.97 -8.50
C ASP A 295 15.47 -3.16 -9.51
N PHE A 296 15.66 -2.69 -10.74
CA PHE A 296 14.65 -2.78 -11.79
C PHE A 296 14.39 -4.21 -12.25
N ASP A 297 15.38 -5.10 -12.17
CA ASP A 297 15.18 -6.51 -12.50
C ASP A 297 14.26 -7.16 -11.46
N HIS A 298 14.46 -6.82 -10.18
CA HIS A 298 13.55 -7.24 -9.11
C HIS A 298 12.15 -6.64 -9.28
N LEU A 299 12.05 -5.35 -9.60
CA LEU A 299 10.76 -4.70 -9.89
C LEU A 299 10.01 -5.42 -11.03
N ALA A 300 10.70 -5.77 -12.12
CA ALA A 300 10.09 -6.44 -13.26
C ALA A 300 9.59 -7.86 -12.89
N LYS A 301 10.29 -8.57 -11.98
CA LYS A 301 9.86 -9.88 -11.47
C LYS A 301 8.51 -9.84 -10.74
N LEU A 302 8.15 -8.73 -10.09
CA LEU A 302 6.84 -8.57 -9.47
C LEU A 302 5.69 -8.68 -10.48
N PHE A 303 5.97 -8.52 -11.78
CA PHE A 303 5.01 -8.65 -12.88
C PHE A 303 5.13 -9.96 -13.66
N GLN A 304 5.84 -10.95 -13.09
CA GLN A 304 5.96 -12.28 -13.67
C GLN A 304 5.12 -13.29 -12.89
N GLU A 305 4.40 -14.19 -13.57
CA GLU A 305 3.60 -15.22 -12.90
C GLU A 305 4.46 -16.20 -12.09
N ASP A 306 5.62 -16.60 -12.63
CA ASP A 306 6.52 -17.58 -12.00
C ASP A 306 7.05 -17.09 -10.63
N PHE A 307 7.24 -15.80 -10.47
CA PHE A 307 7.58 -15.15 -9.20
C PHE A 307 6.48 -15.40 -8.16
N TRP A 308 5.22 -15.18 -8.53
CA TRP A 308 4.08 -15.37 -7.62
C TRP A 308 3.77 -16.84 -7.34
N GLU A 309 3.97 -17.73 -8.32
CA GLU A 309 3.92 -19.18 -8.08
C GLU A 309 4.96 -19.61 -7.03
N GLY A 310 6.19 -19.07 -7.11
CA GLY A 310 7.23 -19.27 -6.11
C GLY A 310 6.84 -18.75 -4.73
N PHE A 311 6.29 -17.53 -4.68
CA PHE A 311 5.79 -16.92 -3.43
C PHE A 311 4.68 -17.74 -2.78
N GLU A 312 3.71 -18.21 -3.57
CA GLU A 312 2.61 -19.04 -3.09
C GLU A 312 3.10 -20.39 -2.56
N ARG A 313 4.02 -21.04 -3.28
CA ARG A 313 4.61 -22.32 -2.86
C ARG A 313 5.29 -22.17 -1.50
N MET A 314 6.18 -21.19 -1.35
CA MET A 314 6.86 -20.91 -0.08
C MET A 314 5.88 -20.57 1.05
N SER A 315 4.84 -19.81 0.76
CA SER A 315 3.81 -19.46 1.74
C SER A 315 3.00 -20.66 2.24
N ARG A 316 2.79 -21.68 1.39
CA ARG A 316 2.01 -22.88 1.72
C ARG A 316 2.85 -23.96 2.39
N GLU A 317 4.08 -24.15 1.91
CA GLU A 317 4.96 -25.23 2.32
C GLU A 317 5.77 -24.89 3.58
N GLN A 318 5.69 -23.64 4.07
CA GLN A 318 6.44 -23.13 5.23
C GLN A 318 7.96 -23.36 5.09
N GLU A 319 8.47 -23.42 3.86
CA GLU A 319 9.90 -23.64 3.58
C GLU A 319 10.78 -22.48 4.08
N ILE A 320 10.21 -21.28 4.18
CA ILE A 320 10.86 -20.07 4.68
C ILE A 320 9.98 -19.44 5.76
N GLU A 321 10.63 -18.89 6.79
CA GLU A 321 9.98 -18.28 7.96
C GLU A 321 9.12 -17.07 7.56
N ASP A 322 9.52 -16.30 6.54
CA ASP A 322 8.82 -15.12 6.04
C ASP A 322 8.83 -15.08 4.49
N PRO A 323 7.72 -15.39 3.81
CA PRO A 323 7.64 -15.35 2.35
C PRO A 323 7.75 -13.93 1.77
N LEU A 324 7.49 -12.87 2.58
CA LEU A 324 7.60 -11.48 2.13
C LEU A 324 9.04 -11.10 1.76
N ILE A 325 10.04 -11.88 2.20
CA ILE A 325 11.44 -11.68 1.80
C ILE A 325 11.62 -11.63 0.27
N LEU A 326 10.76 -12.30 -0.50
CA LEU A 326 10.78 -12.25 -1.96
C LEU A 326 10.32 -10.92 -2.55
N LEU A 327 9.49 -10.16 -1.83
CA LEU A 327 8.98 -8.84 -2.25
C LEU A 327 9.93 -7.70 -1.85
N ARG A 328 10.89 -7.98 -0.97
CA ARG A 328 11.83 -6.99 -0.45
C ARG A 328 12.95 -6.72 -1.44
N PHE A 329 13.16 -5.44 -1.72
CA PHE A 329 14.23 -5.03 -2.63
C PHE A 329 15.60 -5.26 -1.97
N PRO A 330 16.59 -5.80 -2.71
CA PRO A 330 17.92 -6.01 -2.18
C PRO A 330 18.53 -4.73 -1.61
N MET A 331 18.94 -4.77 -0.34
CA MET A 331 19.53 -3.64 0.38
C MET A 331 21.01 -3.38 0.02
N GLU A 332 21.45 -3.81 -1.16
CA GLU A 332 22.83 -3.56 -1.58
C GLU A 332 23.05 -2.05 -1.75
N LYS A 333 24.14 -1.52 -1.17
CA LYS A 333 24.57 -0.12 -1.31
C LYS A 333 23.63 0.90 -0.64
N LYS A 334 23.19 0.60 0.59
CA LYS A 334 22.53 1.58 1.48
C LYS A 334 23.32 2.89 1.57
N ARG A 335 22.58 4.00 1.59
CA ARG A 335 23.12 5.34 1.84
C ARG A 335 22.32 5.99 2.95
N SER A 336 22.98 6.72 3.84
CA SER A 336 22.31 7.54 4.83
C SER A 336 22.07 8.93 4.26
N ILE A 337 20.86 9.45 4.46
CA ILE A 337 20.45 10.81 4.10
C ILE A 337 20.09 11.56 5.37
N SER A 338 20.71 12.72 5.57
CA SER A 338 20.24 13.69 6.56
C SER A 338 19.00 14.38 6.05
N SER A 339 17.95 14.40 6.86
CA SER A 339 16.74 15.15 6.56
C SER A 339 17.05 16.64 6.56
N TYR A 340 16.45 17.38 5.62
CA TYR A 340 16.65 18.82 5.47
C TYR A 340 15.88 19.64 6.49
#